data_AF-A0A7Z9IJC9-F1
#
_entry.id   AF-A0A7Z9IJC9-F1
#
_cell.length_a   1.000
_cell.length_b   1.000
_cell.length_c   1.000
_cell.angle_alpha   90.00
_cell.angle_beta   90.00
_cell.angle_gamma   90.00
#
_symmetry.space_group_name_H-M   'P 1'
#
loop_
_entity.id
_entity.type
_entity.pdbx_description
1 polymer ?
#
loop_
_entity_poly.entity_id
_entity_poly.type
_entity_poly.pdbx_seq_one_letter_code
_entity_poly.pdbx_strand_id
1 'polypeptide(L)'
;MVTKSQEDRTMTEAIGRRVDDYLVKPTSPRQVLSVITRILEGSSIRQQHVTQDFAAGFSALTVRSQQAETPEDFAQVFAELTNWHIRLSEAGEEGLLDTLQGMMRDLRRDFGSWVIDEYPRWVRDSPDRPRLSIDIVRDFLLPRLGADPVYFIVLDCMRLDQWRVMAPLLAQFFEIEETYHYSILPTATPYARNAIFSGLYPDEIAQGRPEWWNASDNEGGLNAFEDELLVEQLRRLTGRSVPVHYEKIFSDRQRDQVRTRVNSAQRNPGTVIALVFNFVDLMTHGRSESPILMEVARDEAALRDLTRSWFERSTAFAVLREAALRGYRVILTTDHGSILCQHPTTVFSSRDATSGLRYKFGQDMRAEVSTAVFSTTDARDLRLPRGGLGMTYLLTLDDYFFVYPTKLREYQARYRNSFLHGGISPEEMVVPVAILTPR
;
A
#
# COMPACT_ATOMS: atom_id res chain seq x y z
N MET A 1 1.41 -32.37 24.92
CA MET A 1 1.43 -32.83 26.33
C MET A 1 0.14 -33.57 26.65
N VAL A 2 0.21 -34.71 27.35
CA VAL A 2 -0.98 -35.45 27.83
C VAL A 2 -0.94 -35.53 29.35
N THR A 3 -1.98 -35.05 30.04
CA THR A 3 -2.00 -35.00 31.52
C THR A 3 -3.31 -35.49 32.14
N LYS A 4 -3.27 -35.83 33.43
CA LYS A 4 -4.44 -36.17 34.26
C LYS A 4 -5.01 -34.95 35.00
N SER A 5 -4.24 -33.86 35.10
CA SER A 5 -4.66 -32.66 35.84
C SER A 5 -5.57 -31.78 34.97
N GLN A 6 -6.73 -31.44 35.51
CA GLN A 6 -7.67 -30.46 34.94
C GLN A 6 -7.48 -29.06 35.54
N GLU A 7 -6.48 -28.87 36.41
CA GLU A 7 -6.27 -27.58 37.05
C GLU A 7 -5.86 -26.52 36.03
N ASP A 8 -6.53 -25.37 36.05
CA ASP A 8 -6.25 -24.21 35.20
C ASP A 8 -4.78 -23.79 35.26
N ARG A 9 -4.13 -23.98 36.41
CA ARG A 9 -2.70 -23.71 36.61
C ARG A 9 -1.80 -24.59 35.74
N THR A 10 -2.17 -25.87 35.54
CA THR A 10 -1.42 -26.81 34.71
C THR A 10 -1.55 -26.47 33.22
N MET A 11 -2.74 -26.05 32.79
CA MET A 11 -2.97 -25.57 31.41
C MET A 11 -2.19 -24.28 31.14
N THR A 12 -2.23 -23.32 32.06
CA THR A 12 -1.51 -22.05 31.97
C THR A 12 0.01 -22.26 31.95
N GLU A 13 0.54 -23.19 32.76
CA GLU A 13 1.94 -23.58 32.73
C GLU A 13 2.34 -24.27 31.41
N ALA A 14 1.47 -25.10 30.83
CA ALA A 14 1.72 -25.76 29.54
C ALA A 14 1.79 -24.73 28.39
N ILE A 15 0.91 -23.73 28.39
CA ILE A 15 0.97 -22.60 27.46
C ILE A 15 2.26 -21.80 27.68
N GLY A 16 2.61 -21.51 28.93
CA GLY A 16 3.84 -20.80 29.29
C GLY A 16 5.14 -21.52 28.88
N ARG A 17 5.11 -22.86 28.81
CA ARG A 17 6.23 -23.70 28.35
C ARG A 17 6.29 -23.92 26.84
N ARG A 18 5.42 -23.29 26.05
CA ARG A 18 5.31 -23.43 24.59
C ARG A 18 5.13 -24.88 24.12
N VAL A 19 4.26 -25.63 24.79
CA VAL A 19 3.88 -26.96 24.29
C VAL A 19 3.02 -26.79 23.02
N ASP A 20 3.33 -27.53 21.95
CA ASP A 20 2.62 -27.42 20.66
C ASP A 20 1.12 -27.76 20.75
N ASP A 21 0.74 -28.68 21.65
CA ASP A 21 -0.66 -29.05 21.90
C ASP A 21 -0.85 -29.73 23.27
N TYR A 22 -2.07 -29.73 23.80
CA TYR A 22 -2.39 -30.21 25.14
C TYR A 22 -3.68 -31.05 25.18
N LEU A 23 -3.60 -32.24 25.77
CA LEU A 23 -4.73 -33.16 25.96
C LEU A 23 -4.90 -33.57 27.42
N VAL A 24 -6.15 -33.59 27.89
CA VAL A 24 -6.52 -34.02 29.26
C VAL A 24 -7.12 -35.43 29.23
N LYS A 25 -6.70 -36.29 30.15
CA LYS A 25 -7.24 -37.64 30.30
C LYS A 25 -8.67 -37.62 30.89
N PRO A 26 -9.55 -38.55 30.48
CA PRO A 26 -9.29 -39.66 29.56
C PRO A 26 -9.25 -39.20 28.10
N THR A 27 -8.20 -39.58 27.38
CA THR A 27 -8.00 -39.27 25.95
C THR A 27 -8.32 -40.50 25.10
N SER A 28 -9.03 -40.31 24.00
CA SER A 28 -9.25 -41.38 23.01
C SER A 28 -8.06 -41.49 22.03
N PRO A 29 -7.81 -42.68 21.44
CA PRO A 29 -6.84 -42.83 20.35
C PRO A 29 -7.09 -41.87 19.19
N ARG A 30 -8.35 -41.52 18.89
CA ARG A 30 -8.71 -40.54 17.86
C ARG A 30 -8.26 -39.12 18.20
N GLN A 31 -8.39 -38.69 19.45
CA GLN A 31 -7.90 -37.37 19.88
C GLN A 31 -6.37 -37.29 19.81
N VAL A 32 -5.68 -38.36 20.23
CA VAL A 32 -4.22 -38.43 20.11
C VAL A 32 -3.79 -38.42 18.65
N LEU A 33 -4.43 -39.22 17.79
CA LEU A 33 -4.16 -39.24 16.36
C LEU A 33 -4.40 -37.87 15.73
N SER A 34 -5.52 -37.20 16.02
CA SER A 34 -5.82 -35.86 15.50
C SER A 34 -4.75 -34.83 15.85
N VAL A 35 -4.25 -34.84 17.10
CA VAL A 35 -3.14 -33.97 17.53
C VAL A 35 -1.85 -34.32 16.79
N ILE A 36 -1.51 -35.61 16.71
CA ILE A 36 -0.29 -36.07 16.02
C ILE A 36 -0.35 -35.73 14.53
N THR A 37 -1.46 -36.02 13.84
CA THR A 37 -1.68 -35.67 12.44
C THR A 37 -1.58 -34.16 12.23
N ARG A 38 -2.18 -33.33 13.09
CA ARG A 38 -2.07 -31.87 13.00
C ARG A 38 -0.63 -31.37 13.15
N ILE A 39 0.15 -31.95 14.06
CA ILE A 39 1.55 -31.55 14.31
C ILE A 39 2.48 -32.05 13.20
N LEU A 40 2.35 -33.32 12.79
CA LEU A 40 3.28 -33.96 11.86
C LEU A 40 2.90 -33.79 10.39
N GLU A 41 1.61 -33.89 10.06
CA GLU A 41 1.10 -33.90 8.68
C GLU A 41 0.35 -32.62 8.33
N GLY A 42 0.07 -31.75 9.31
CA GLY A 42 -0.77 -30.57 9.11
C GLY A 42 -0.23 -29.60 8.05
N SER A 43 1.09 -29.47 7.90
CA SER A 43 1.70 -28.68 6.82
C SER A 43 1.41 -29.28 5.44
N SER A 44 1.61 -30.59 5.28
CA SER A 44 1.32 -31.32 4.03
C SER A 44 -0.17 -31.28 3.67
N ILE A 45 -1.05 -31.46 4.65
CA ILE A 45 -2.51 -31.39 4.45
C ILE A 45 -2.91 -29.97 4.01
N ARG A 46 -2.38 -28.92 4.65
CA ARG A 46 -2.64 -27.53 4.25
C ARG A 46 -2.14 -27.24 2.85
N GLN A 47 -0.93 -27.71 2.52
CA GLN A 47 -0.33 -27.56 1.20
C GLN A 47 -1.20 -28.24 0.11
N GLN A 48 -1.59 -29.49 0.32
CA GLN A 48 -2.48 -30.22 -0.59
C GLN A 48 -3.82 -29.49 -0.80
N HIS A 49 -4.42 -28.97 0.27
CA HIS A 49 -5.65 -28.18 0.18
C HIS A 49 -5.47 -26.90 -0.62
N VAL A 50 -4.41 -26.12 -0.37
CA VAL A 50 -4.14 -24.88 -1.12
C VAL A 50 -3.98 -25.16 -2.61
N THR A 51 -3.25 -26.21 -2.97
CA THR A 51 -3.06 -26.65 -4.36
C THR A 51 -4.38 -27.06 -5.02
N GLN A 52 -5.22 -27.82 -4.33
CA GLN A 52 -6.54 -28.22 -4.83
C GLN A 52 -7.48 -27.02 -5.02
N ASP A 53 -7.52 -26.11 -4.05
CA ASP A 53 -8.36 -24.91 -4.13
C ASP A 53 -7.93 -24.02 -5.30
N PHE A 54 -6.62 -23.81 -5.49
CA PHE A 54 -6.09 -23.00 -6.59
C PHE A 54 -6.45 -23.61 -7.94
N ALA A 55 -6.21 -24.91 -8.11
CA ALA A 55 -6.53 -25.62 -9.35
C ALA A 55 -8.03 -25.58 -9.67
N ALA A 56 -8.90 -25.66 -8.64
CA ALA A 56 -10.34 -25.57 -8.82
C ALA A 56 -10.80 -24.17 -9.25
N GLY A 57 -10.18 -23.11 -8.73
CA GLY A 57 -10.51 -21.71 -9.05
C GLY A 57 -9.82 -21.16 -10.32
N PHE A 58 -8.74 -21.80 -10.78
CA PHE A 58 -7.84 -21.26 -11.79
C PHE A 58 -8.53 -20.81 -13.09
N SER A 59 -9.42 -21.65 -13.64
CA SER A 59 -10.12 -21.35 -14.88
C SER A 59 -11.03 -20.12 -14.74
N ALA A 60 -11.78 -20.04 -13.63
CA ALA A 60 -12.67 -18.91 -13.35
C ALA A 60 -11.88 -17.60 -13.15
N LEU A 61 -10.74 -17.67 -12.44
CA LEU A 61 -9.86 -16.52 -12.24
C LEU A 61 -9.25 -16.04 -13.57
N THR A 62 -8.85 -16.97 -14.45
CA THR A 62 -8.32 -16.64 -15.77
C THR A 62 -9.36 -15.91 -16.63
N VAL A 63 -10.60 -16.43 -16.67
CA VAL A 63 -11.70 -15.80 -17.42
C VAL A 63 -12.00 -14.41 -16.88
N ARG A 64 -12.11 -14.24 -15.55
CA ARG A 64 -12.34 -12.92 -14.93
C ARG A 64 -11.20 -11.95 -15.22
N SER A 65 -9.95 -12.40 -15.21
CA SER A 65 -8.80 -11.56 -15.54
C SER A 65 -8.84 -11.06 -16.98
N GLN A 66 -9.27 -11.90 -17.94
CA GLN A 66 -9.36 -11.54 -19.35
C GLN A 66 -10.57 -10.65 -19.68
N GLN A 67 -11.59 -10.66 -18.82
CA GLN A 67 -12.83 -9.90 -18.97
C GLN A 67 -12.88 -8.66 -18.08
N ALA A 68 -11.77 -8.30 -17.41
CA ALA A 68 -11.73 -7.13 -16.55
C ALA A 68 -11.78 -5.86 -17.40
N GLU A 69 -12.87 -5.09 -17.25
CA GLU A 69 -13.11 -3.86 -18.03
C GLU A 69 -13.47 -2.67 -17.13
N THR A 70 -13.80 -2.92 -15.86
CA THR A 70 -14.13 -1.88 -14.87
C THR A 70 -13.08 -1.79 -13.76
N PRO A 71 -13.03 -0.66 -13.02
CA PRO A 71 -12.12 -0.55 -11.88
C PRO A 71 -12.39 -1.62 -10.81
N GLU A 72 -13.65 -1.99 -10.59
CA GLU A 72 -13.98 -3.04 -9.62
C GLU A 72 -13.43 -4.40 -10.08
N ASP A 73 -13.54 -4.74 -11.38
CA ASP A 73 -13.02 -6.01 -11.90
C ASP A 73 -11.50 -6.10 -11.71
N PHE A 74 -10.75 -5.07 -12.11
CA PHE A 74 -9.31 -5.04 -11.95
C PHE A 74 -8.89 -5.13 -10.48
N ALA A 75 -9.55 -4.38 -9.60
CA ALA A 75 -9.25 -4.42 -8.16
C ALA A 75 -9.52 -5.80 -7.55
N GLN A 76 -10.63 -6.44 -7.92
CA GLN A 76 -10.98 -7.77 -7.42
C GLN A 76 -10.03 -8.86 -7.94
N VAL A 77 -9.71 -8.86 -9.24
CA VAL A 77 -8.76 -9.83 -9.82
C VAL A 77 -7.37 -9.64 -9.19
N PHE A 78 -6.90 -8.40 -9.07
CA PHE A 78 -5.62 -8.10 -8.44
C PHE A 78 -5.58 -8.56 -6.97
N ALA A 79 -6.64 -8.29 -6.20
CA ALA A 79 -6.74 -8.74 -4.82
C ALA A 79 -6.76 -10.27 -4.70
N GLU A 80 -7.46 -10.96 -5.60
CA GLU A 80 -7.50 -12.43 -5.62
C GLU A 80 -6.14 -13.04 -5.98
N LEU A 81 -5.47 -12.53 -7.02
CA LEU A 81 -4.10 -12.94 -7.37
C LEU A 81 -3.13 -12.68 -6.21
N THR A 82 -3.26 -11.55 -5.52
CA THR A 82 -2.47 -11.22 -4.33
C THR A 82 -2.68 -12.24 -3.21
N ASN A 83 -3.93 -12.62 -2.94
CA ASN A 83 -4.26 -13.62 -1.93
C ASN A 83 -3.71 -15.00 -2.30
N TRP A 84 -3.79 -15.39 -3.57
CA TRP A 84 -3.19 -16.64 -4.05
C TRP A 84 -1.68 -16.63 -3.94
N HIS A 85 -1.03 -15.51 -4.26
CA HIS A 85 0.42 -15.37 -4.14
C HIS A 85 0.87 -15.61 -2.69
N ILE A 86 0.16 -15.03 -1.72
CA ILE A 86 0.44 -15.25 -0.28
C ILE A 86 0.25 -16.72 0.09
N ARG A 87 -0.91 -17.31 -0.23
CA ARG A 87 -1.24 -18.71 0.14
C ARG A 87 -0.27 -19.73 -0.48
N LEU A 88 0.06 -19.57 -1.76
CA LEU A 88 0.97 -20.48 -2.47
C LEU A 88 2.42 -20.31 -1.99
N SER A 89 2.84 -19.08 -1.66
CA SER A 89 4.14 -18.79 -1.07
C SER A 89 4.29 -19.43 0.32
N GLU A 90 3.26 -19.33 1.17
CA GLU A 90 3.25 -19.99 2.49
C GLU A 90 3.22 -21.53 2.38
N ALA A 91 2.62 -22.07 1.32
CA ALA A 91 2.55 -23.49 1.05
C ALA A 91 3.83 -24.06 0.39
N GLY A 92 4.74 -23.22 -0.09
CA GLY A 92 5.96 -23.65 -0.79
C GLY A 92 5.71 -24.22 -2.18
N GLU A 93 4.63 -23.81 -2.86
CA GLU A 93 4.21 -24.32 -4.17
C GLU A 93 4.83 -23.53 -5.33
N GLU A 94 6.15 -23.70 -5.55
CA GLU A 94 6.91 -22.93 -6.55
C GLU A 94 6.34 -23.03 -7.98
N GLY A 95 5.94 -24.22 -8.43
CA GLY A 95 5.39 -24.39 -9.78
C GLY A 95 4.06 -23.67 -10.03
N LEU A 96 3.23 -23.52 -9.00
CA LEU A 96 1.98 -22.77 -9.10
C LEU A 96 2.22 -21.26 -8.99
N LEU A 97 3.24 -20.84 -8.24
CA LEU A 97 3.67 -19.45 -8.18
C LEU A 97 4.11 -18.94 -9.56
N ASP A 98 4.87 -19.72 -10.33
CA ASP A 98 5.27 -19.34 -11.70
C ASP A 98 4.07 -19.12 -12.63
N THR A 99 3.06 -19.98 -12.49
CA THR A 99 1.80 -19.86 -13.24
C THR A 99 1.05 -18.57 -12.86
N LEU A 100 0.93 -18.31 -11.55
CA LEU A 100 0.30 -17.11 -11.02
C LEU A 100 1.04 -15.83 -11.45
N GLN A 101 2.38 -15.85 -11.46
CA GLN A 101 3.19 -14.73 -11.95
C GLN A 101 2.95 -14.46 -13.44
N GLY A 102 2.70 -15.51 -14.24
CA GLY A 102 2.24 -15.36 -15.62
C GLY A 102 0.94 -14.57 -15.72
N MET A 103 -0.07 -14.94 -14.93
CA MET A 103 -1.34 -14.23 -14.87
C MET A 103 -1.18 -12.79 -14.40
N MET A 104 -0.32 -12.54 -13.40
CA MET A 104 -0.05 -11.18 -12.93
C MET A 104 0.58 -10.32 -14.04
N ARG A 105 1.51 -10.85 -14.83
CA ARG A 105 2.09 -10.13 -15.98
C ARG A 105 1.04 -9.80 -17.04
N ASP A 106 0.14 -10.74 -17.32
CA ASP A 106 -0.97 -10.50 -18.26
C ASP A 106 -1.91 -9.41 -17.73
N LEU A 107 -2.31 -9.49 -16.45
CA LEU A 107 -3.12 -8.47 -15.80
C LEU A 107 -2.45 -7.09 -15.84
N ARG A 108 -1.15 -6.99 -15.56
CA ARG A 108 -0.40 -5.71 -15.59
C ARG A 108 -0.43 -5.06 -16.96
N ARG A 109 -0.25 -5.85 -18.02
CA ARG A 109 -0.31 -5.37 -19.41
C ARG A 109 -1.70 -4.83 -19.73
N ASP A 110 -2.73 -5.60 -19.43
CA ASP A 110 -4.12 -5.24 -19.73
C ASP A 110 -4.55 -4.02 -18.89
N PHE A 111 -4.18 -3.98 -17.61
CA PHE A 111 -4.37 -2.85 -16.71
C PHE A 111 -3.66 -1.58 -17.21
N GLY A 112 -2.40 -1.68 -17.64
CA GLY A 112 -1.64 -0.55 -18.14
C GLY A 112 -2.27 0.08 -19.38
N SER A 113 -2.71 -0.74 -20.33
CA SER A 113 -3.44 -0.26 -21.52
C SER A 113 -4.76 0.40 -21.13
N TRP A 114 -5.53 -0.23 -20.25
CA TRP A 114 -6.81 0.28 -19.79
C TRP A 114 -6.67 1.61 -19.03
N VAL A 115 -5.71 1.76 -18.12
CA VAL A 115 -5.47 3.00 -17.39
C VAL A 115 -5.08 4.15 -18.32
N ILE A 116 -4.29 3.91 -19.38
CA ILE A 116 -3.94 4.95 -20.37
C ILE A 116 -5.21 5.56 -21.00
N ASP A 117 -6.17 4.70 -21.34
CA ASP A 117 -7.40 5.12 -22.04
C ASP A 117 -8.43 5.72 -21.08
N GLU A 118 -8.47 5.25 -19.83
CA GLU A 118 -9.48 5.59 -18.84
C GLU A 118 -9.09 6.75 -17.92
N TYR A 119 -7.84 6.81 -17.46
CA TYR A 119 -7.42 7.74 -16.42
C TYR A 119 -7.65 9.22 -16.80
N PRO A 120 -7.31 9.69 -18.02
CA PRO A 120 -7.62 11.05 -18.43
C PRO A 120 -9.11 11.39 -18.36
N ARG A 121 -9.99 10.39 -18.50
CA ARG A 121 -11.45 10.55 -18.41
C ARG A 121 -11.89 10.60 -16.95
N TRP A 122 -11.32 9.75 -16.09
CA TRP A 122 -11.60 9.77 -14.64
C TRP A 122 -11.31 11.13 -14.02
N VAL A 123 -10.17 11.73 -14.36
CA VAL A 123 -9.74 12.99 -13.76
C VAL A 123 -10.39 14.24 -14.37
N ARG A 124 -11.19 14.06 -15.43
CA ARG A 124 -12.01 15.09 -16.08
C ARG A 124 -13.51 14.93 -15.76
N ASP A 125 -13.81 14.40 -14.57
CA ASP A 125 -15.16 14.23 -14.01
C ASP A 125 -16.06 13.19 -14.70
N SER A 126 -15.49 12.06 -15.16
CA SER A 126 -16.30 10.90 -15.56
C SER A 126 -17.13 10.37 -14.38
N PRO A 127 -18.44 10.09 -14.55
CA PRO A 127 -19.28 9.52 -13.49
C PRO A 127 -18.88 8.08 -13.13
N ASP A 128 -18.29 7.34 -14.06
CA ASP A 128 -17.94 5.92 -13.90
C ASP A 128 -16.51 5.72 -13.35
N ARG A 129 -15.90 6.77 -12.79
CA ARG A 129 -14.54 6.70 -12.25
C ARG A 129 -14.48 5.95 -10.92
N PRO A 130 -13.37 5.26 -10.59
CA PRO A 130 -13.17 4.75 -9.24
C PRO A 130 -13.01 5.87 -8.22
N ARG A 131 -13.08 5.52 -6.93
CA ARG A 131 -12.56 6.40 -5.87
C ARG A 131 -11.07 6.62 -6.09
N LEU A 132 -10.66 7.88 -6.05
CA LEU A 132 -9.27 8.30 -6.19
C LEU A 132 -8.72 8.82 -4.85
N SER A 133 -7.41 9.08 -4.80
CA SER A 133 -6.75 9.71 -3.65
C SER A 133 -7.49 10.95 -3.13
N ILE A 134 -8.04 11.79 -4.02
CA ILE A 134 -8.77 13.02 -3.66
C ILE A 134 -10.09 12.77 -2.90
N ASP A 135 -10.65 11.57 -2.97
CA ASP A 135 -11.96 11.26 -2.39
C ASP A 135 -11.86 10.75 -0.94
N ILE A 136 -10.67 10.34 -0.50
CA ILE A 136 -10.50 9.55 0.73
C ILE A 136 -11.04 10.25 1.97
N VAL A 137 -10.65 11.51 2.18
CA VAL A 137 -11.11 12.26 3.36
C VAL A 137 -12.61 12.52 3.30
N ARG A 138 -13.17 12.82 2.12
CA ARG A 138 -14.60 13.09 1.95
C ARG A 138 -15.45 11.83 2.18
N ASP A 139 -15.01 10.70 1.65
CA ASP A 139 -15.82 9.48 1.62
C ASP A 139 -15.65 8.64 2.89
N PHE A 140 -14.47 8.69 3.53
CA PHE A 140 -14.16 7.84 4.70
C PHE A 140 -14.00 8.61 6.01
N LEU A 141 -13.28 9.74 6.02
CA LEU A 141 -13.03 10.47 7.26
C LEU A 141 -14.22 11.35 7.66
N LEU A 142 -14.75 12.14 6.72
CA LEU A 142 -15.83 13.11 6.97
C LEU A 142 -17.09 12.46 7.61
N PRO A 143 -17.59 11.29 7.16
CA PRO A 143 -18.78 10.68 7.76
C PRO A 143 -18.56 10.18 9.19
N ARG A 144 -17.31 10.11 9.65
CA ARG A 144 -16.93 9.60 10.97
C ARG A 144 -16.60 10.70 11.96
N LEU A 145 -16.55 11.96 11.52
CA LEU A 145 -16.37 13.10 12.43
C LEU A 145 -17.52 13.16 13.44
N GLY A 146 -17.19 13.36 14.71
CA GLY A 146 -18.15 13.38 15.79
C GLY A 146 -17.61 14.03 17.06
N ALA A 147 -18.14 13.64 18.22
CA ALA A 147 -17.64 14.07 19.51
C ALA A 147 -16.34 13.34 19.90
N ASP A 148 -16.21 12.08 19.50
CA ASP A 148 -15.01 11.28 19.74
C ASP A 148 -13.91 11.58 18.72
N PRO A 149 -12.64 11.55 19.14
CA PRO A 149 -11.51 11.54 18.23
C PRO A 149 -11.59 10.44 17.18
N VAL A 150 -11.11 10.75 15.97
CA VAL A 150 -10.99 9.80 14.86
C VAL A 150 -9.54 9.78 14.39
N TYR A 151 -8.99 8.58 14.25
CA TYR A 151 -7.64 8.42 13.72
C TYR A 151 -7.70 8.29 12.20
N PHE A 152 -6.86 9.07 11.52
CA PHE A 152 -6.64 8.97 10.09
C PHE A 152 -5.17 8.62 9.85
N ILE A 153 -4.90 7.39 9.47
CA ILE A 153 -3.54 6.84 9.37
C ILE A 153 -3.21 6.54 7.91
N VAL A 154 -2.11 7.11 7.42
CA VAL A 154 -1.55 6.83 6.11
C VAL A 154 -0.21 6.10 6.29
N LEU A 155 -0.11 4.89 5.76
CA LEU A 155 1.16 4.15 5.67
C LEU A 155 1.75 4.40 4.27
N ASP A 156 2.85 5.15 4.18
CA ASP A 156 3.46 5.56 2.92
C ASP A 156 3.95 4.33 2.12
N CYS A 157 3.57 4.23 0.85
CA CYS A 157 3.99 3.18 -0.06
C CYS A 157 3.61 1.74 0.37
N MET A 158 2.51 1.56 1.12
CA MET A 158 2.05 0.22 1.52
C MET A 158 1.29 -0.49 0.38
N ARG A 159 1.81 -1.64 -0.05
CA ARG A 159 1.15 -2.52 -1.02
C ARG A 159 0.01 -3.33 -0.40
N LEU A 160 -0.91 -3.82 -1.24
CA LEU A 160 -2.03 -4.65 -0.82
C LEU A 160 -1.59 -5.96 -0.14
N ASP A 161 -0.54 -6.61 -0.64
CA ASP A 161 0.00 -7.85 -0.07
C ASP A 161 0.59 -7.65 1.33
N GLN A 162 1.19 -6.50 1.59
CA GLN A 162 1.65 -6.09 2.92
C GLN A 162 0.46 -5.84 3.86
N TRP A 163 -0.58 -5.16 3.40
CA TRP A 163 -1.80 -4.98 4.19
C TRP A 163 -2.44 -6.33 4.56
N ARG A 164 -2.50 -7.29 3.63
CA ARG A 164 -3.05 -8.64 3.86
C ARG A 164 -2.38 -9.40 4.99
N VAL A 165 -1.08 -9.19 5.23
CA VAL A 165 -0.37 -9.82 6.36
C VAL A 165 -0.42 -9.00 7.65
N MET A 166 -0.72 -7.70 7.58
CA MET A 166 -0.90 -6.84 8.75
C MET A 166 -2.32 -6.91 9.33
N ALA A 167 -3.35 -6.99 8.48
CA ALA A 167 -4.75 -6.99 8.90
C ALA A 167 -5.09 -8.09 9.93
N PRO A 168 -4.60 -9.35 9.81
CA PRO A 168 -4.83 -10.38 10.82
C PRO A 168 -4.30 -10.03 12.21
N LEU A 169 -3.22 -9.24 12.31
CA LEU A 169 -2.66 -8.79 13.59
C LEU A 169 -3.57 -7.76 14.28
N LEU A 170 -4.39 -7.05 13.51
CA LEU A 170 -5.35 -6.05 13.97
C LEU A 170 -6.75 -6.64 14.24
N ALA A 171 -7.11 -7.75 13.60
CA ALA A 171 -8.44 -8.36 13.69
C ALA A 171 -8.85 -8.78 15.12
N GLN A 172 -7.88 -8.98 16.01
CA GLN A 172 -8.14 -9.25 17.43
C GLN A 172 -8.60 -8.01 18.23
N PHE A 173 -8.34 -6.80 17.71
CA PHE A 173 -8.66 -5.53 18.36
C PHE A 173 -9.80 -4.78 17.66
N PHE A 174 -9.98 -5.04 16.36
CA PHE A 174 -10.91 -4.32 15.51
C PHE A 174 -11.78 -5.29 14.69
N GLU A 175 -13.01 -4.86 14.42
CA GLU A 175 -13.73 -5.24 13.21
C GLU A 175 -13.17 -4.42 12.04
N ILE A 176 -12.85 -5.10 10.94
CA ILE A 176 -12.16 -4.52 9.79
C ILE A 176 -13.09 -4.57 8.60
N GLU A 177 -13.54 -3.40 8.14
CA GLU A 177 -14.16 -3.23 6.84
C GLU A 177 -13.10 -2.73 5.86
N GLU A 178 -13.01 -3.35 4.70
CA GLU A 178 -12.01 -3.01 3.69
C GLU A 178 -12.67 -2.71 2.34
N THR A 179 -12.12 -1.71 1.66
CA THR A 179 -12.39 -1.42 0.26
C THR A 179 -11.10 -0.92 -0.40
N TYR A 180 -11.17 -0.58 -1.68
CA TYR A 180 -10.04 -0.08 -2.44
C TYR A 180 -10.30 1.32 -2.97
N HIS A 181 -9.21 2.03 -3.20
CA HIS A 181 -9.19 3.21 -4.04
C HIS A 181 -8.03 3.11 -5.03
N TYR A 182 -8.05 3.99 -6.01
CA TYR A 182 -7.01 4.13 -7.01
C TYR A 182 -6.13 5.33 -6.64
N SER A 183 -4.83 5.10 -6.48
CA SER A 183 -3.87 6.20 -6.34
C SER A 183 -3.88 7.07 -7.60
N ILE A 184 -3.77 8.39 -7.44
CA ILE A 184 -3.63 9.28 -8.60
C ILE A 184 -2.26 9.13 -9.25
N LEU A 185 -2.14 9.61 -10.49
CA LEU A 185 -0.90 9.58 -11.25
C LEU A 185 -0.15 10.92 -11.15
N PRO A 186 1.19 10.89 -11.02
CA PRO A 186 2.01 9.71 -10.77
C PRO A 186 1.76 9.14 -9.36
N THR A 187 1.90 7.82 -9.22
CA THR A 187 1.77 7.06 -7.96
C THR A 187 2.96 7.30 -7.03
N ALA A 188 3.19 8.57 -6.69
CA ALA A 188 4.31 9.03 -5.90
C ALA A 188 3.83 9.97 -4.79
N THR A 189 4.45 9.83 -3.62
CA THR A 189 4.13 10.54 -2.39
C THR A 189 3.74 12.02 -2.57
N PRO A 190 4.55 12.89 -3.24
CA PRO A 190 4.22 14.31 -3.34
C PRO A 190 2.96 14.64 -4.13
N TYR A 191 2.46 13.70 -4.93
CA TYR A 191 1.23 13.87 -5.69
C TYR A 191 0.08 13.17 -4.96
N ALA A 192 0.19 11.86 -4.74
CA ALA A 192 -0.89 11.06 -4.19
C ALA A 192 -1.24 11.41 -2.75
N ARG A 193 -0.25 11.62 -1.87
CA ARG A 193 -0.51 11.93 -0.46
C ARG A 193 -1.07 13.33 -0.27
N ASN A 194 -0.54 14.30 -1.00
CA ASN A 194 -1.08 15.65 -1.01
C ASN A 194 -2.51 15.69 -1.56
N ALA A 195 -2.84 14.86 -2.55
CA ALA A 195 -4.20 14.71 -3.03
C ALA A 195 -5.14 14.15 -1.96
N ILE A 196 -4.68 13.17 -1.15
CA ILE A 196 -5.44 12.67 0.01
C ILE A 196 -5.75 13.79 1.00
N PHE A 197 -4.73 14.54 1.43
CA PHE A 197 -4.88 15.56 2.47
C PHE A 197 -5.57 16.83 1.99
N SER A 198 -5.50 17.17 0.70
CA SER A 198 -6.14 18.37 0.17
C SER A 198 -7.54 18.10 -0.36
N GLY A 199 -7.81 16.88 -0.82
CA GLY A 199 -8.98 16.54 -1.65
C GLY A 199 -9.01 17.27 -2.98
N LEU A 200 -7.84 17.61 -3.51
CA LEU A 200 -7.64 18.37 -4.74
C LEU A 200 -6.55 17.69 -5.57
N TYR A 201 -6.62 17.86 -6.88
CA TYR A 201 -5.56 17.42 -7.77
C TYR A 201 -4.32 18.35 -7.68
N PRO A 202 -3.13 17.89 -8.12
CA PRO A 202 -1.91 18.70 -8.07
C PRO A 202 -2.02 20.08 -8.75
N ASP A 203 -2.70 20.19 -9.89
CA ASP A 203 -2.93 21.46 -10.58
C ASP A 203 -3.79 22.44 -9.77
N GLU A 204 -4.81 21.94 -9.07
CA GLU A 204 -5.67 22.71 -8.18
C GLU A 204 -4.93 23.18 -6.93
N ILE A 205 -4.08 22.33 -6.34
CA ILE A 205 -3.21 22.72 -5.23
C ILE A 205 -2.27 23.84 -5.69
N ALA A 206 -1.60 23.67 -6.83
CA ALA A 206 -0.67 24.67 -7.36
C ALA A 206 -1.36 26.01 -7.69
N GLN A 207 -2.62 25.98 -8.13
CA GLN A 207 -3.39 27.19 -8.42
C GLN A 207 -3.88 27.88 -7.15
N GLY A 208 -4.40 27.13 -6.17
CA GLY A 208 -4.97 27.67 -4.93
C GLY A 208 -3.92 28.07 -3.90
N ARG A 209 -2.78 27.38 -3.90
CA ARG A 209 -1.65 27.54 -2.96
C ARG A 209 -0.30 27.52 -3.69
N PRO A 210 -0.02 28.49 -4.59
CA PRO A 210 1.27 28.55 -5.30
C PRO A 210 2.47 28.62 -4.36
N GLU A 211 2.31 29.23 -3.18
CA GLU A 211 3.33 29.34 -2.15
C GLU A 211 3.70 27.99 -1.55
N TRP A 212 2.78 27.03 -1.48
CA TRP A 212 3.05 25.68 -0.96
C TRP A 212 3.64 24.79 -2.04
N TRP A 213 3.15 24.93 -3.28
CA TRP A 213 3.67 24.17 -4.41
C TRP A 213 5.10 24.56 -4.79
N ASN A 214 5.44 25.86 -4.74
CA ASN A 214 6.76 26.37 -5.12
C ASN A 214 7.73 26.54 -3.94
N ALA A 215 7.36 26.13 -2.73
CA ALA A 215 8.20 26.31 -1.53
C ALA A 215 9.53 25.53 -1.56
N SER A 216 9.68 24.59 -2.49
CA SER A 216 10.84 23.72 -2.58
C SER A 216 11.27 23.54 -4.02
N ASP A 217 12.57 23.75 -4.26
CA ASP A 217 13.22 23.46 -5.55
C ASP A 217 13.31 21.94 -5.83
N ASN A 218 13.01 21.09 -4.84
CA ASN A 218 13.06 19.63 -4.93
C ASN A 218 11.71 18.97 -4.54
N GLU A 219 11.39 17.81 -5.14
CA GLU A 219 10.17 17.02 -4.87
C GLU A 219 9.93 16.72 -3.38
N GLY A 220 10.99 16.58 -2.57
CA GLY A 220 10.89 16.26 -1.14
C GLY A 220 10.23 17.35 -0.28
N GLY A 221 10.23 18.61 -0.72
CA GLY A 221 9.59 19.70 0.01
C GLY A 221 8.14 19.97 -0.39
N LEU A 222 7.60 19.27 -1.40
CA LEU A 222 6.17 19.34 -1.75
C LEU A 222 5.27 18.78 -0.62
N ASN A 223 5.84 18.02 0.30
CA ASN A 223 5.16 17.37 1.42
C ASN A 223 5.21 18.19 2.72
N ALA A 224 5.59 19.46 2.63
CA ALA A 224 5.83 20.31 3.80
C ALA A 224 4.54 20.84 4.44
N PHE A 225 3.42 20.85 3.72
CA PHE A 225 2.17 21.51 4.14
C PHE A 225 0.97 20.54 4.24
N GLU A 226 1.23 19.27 4.52
CA GLU A 226 0.20 18.23 4.55
C GLU A 226 -0.84 18.45 5.65
N ASP A 227 -0.44 19.00 6.80
CA ASP A 227 -1.33 19.36 7.89
C ASP A 227 -2.23 20.53 7.54
N GLU A 228 -1.69 21.58 6.90
CA GLU A 228 -2.51 22.71 6.45
C GLU A 228 -3.49 22.31 5.34
N LEU A 229 -3.07 21.45 4.39
CA LEU A 229 -3.95 20.91 3.36
C LEU A 229 -5.15 20.19 3.99
N LEU A 230 -4.91 19.34 5.00
CA LEU A 230 -5.98 18.62 5.70
C LEU A 230 -6.92 19.56 6.46
N VAL A 231 -6.37 20.56 7.15
CA VAL A 231 -7.17 21.56 7.87
C VAL A 231 -8.05 22.33 6.88
N GLU A 232 -7.53 22.72 5.72
CA GLU A 232 -8.29 23.43 4.68
C GLU A 232 -9.36 22.55 4.05
N GLN A 233 -9.05 21.29 3.76
CA GLN A 233 -10.02 20.35 3.24
C GLN A 233 -11.18 20.15 4.22
N LEU A 234 -10.89 19.90 5.49
CA LEU A 234 -11.92 19.70 6.52
C LEU A 234 -12.76 20.97 6.71
N ARG A 235 -12.14 22.16 6.67
CA ARG A 235 -12.89 23.43 6.72
C ARG A 235 -13.80 23.58 5.51
N ARG A 236 -13.32 23.27 4.30
CA ARG A 236 -14.10 23.33 3.05
C ARG A 236 -15.30 22.37 3.08
N LEU A 237 -15.09 21.14 3.56
CA LEU A 237 -16.12 20.10 3.60
C LEU A 237 -17.16 20.30 4.72
N THR A 238 -16.75 20.83 5.87
CA THR A 238 -17.63 20.95 7.05
C THR A 238 -18.21 22.35 7.26
N GLY A 239 -17.64 23.38 6.61
CA GLY A 239 -17.99 24.78 6.86
C GLY A 239 -17.54 25.32 8.23
N ARG A 240 -16.77 24.55 9.01
CA ARG A 240 -16.31 24.91 10.36
C ARG A 240 -14.86 24.52 10.60
N SER A 241 -14.28 25.01 11.69
CA SER A 241 -12.96 24.53 12.13
C SER A 241 -13.10 23.12 12.74
N VAL A 242 -12.26 22.20 12.30
CA VAL A 242 -12.07 20.87 12.89
C VAL A 242 -10.68 20.83 13.52
N PRO A 243 -10.54 20.47 14.81
CA PRO A 243 -9.23 20.33 15.41
C PRO A 243 -8.48 19.15 14.78
N VAL A 244 -7.23 19.38 14.38
CA VAL A 244 -6.36 18.36 13.77
C VAL A 244 -5.07 18.29 14.58
N HIS A 245 -4.67 17.08 14.93
CA HIS A 245 -3.30 16.76 15.34
C HIS A 245 -2.67 15.97 14.21
N TYR A 246 -1.68 16.57 13.55
CA TYR A 246 -0.94 15.92 12.48
C TYR A 246 0.47 15.55 12.95
N GLU A 247 0.93 14.36 12.60
CA GLU A 247 2.30 13.94 12.89
C GLU A 247 2.85 12.98 11.83
N LYS A 248 4.03 13.32 11.28
CA LYS A 248 4.79 12.47 10.36
C LYS A 248 5.87 11.71 11.12
N ILE A 249 5.85 10.38 11.06
CA ILE A 249 6.71 9.48 11.83
C ILE A 249 7.69 8.76 10.90
N PHE A 250 8.96 9.11 11.01
CA PHE A 250 10.05 8.52 10.22
C PHE A 250 10.78 7.37 10.93
N SER A 251 10.68 7.27 12.26
CA SER A 251 11.47 6.32 13.04
C SER A 251 10.80 5.90 14.34
N ASP A 252 10.91 4.61 14.68
CA ASP A 252 10.48 4.06 15.96
C ASP A 252 11.33 4.54 17.16
N ARG A 253 12.47 5.22 16.93
CA ARG A 253 13.27 5.82 18.02
C ARG A 253 12.49 6.85 18.84
N GLN A 254 11.41 7.40 18.29
CA GLN A 254 10.58 8.41 18.93
C GLN A 254 9.24 7.85 19.47
N ARG A 255 9.08 6.52 19.55
CA ARG A 255 7.82 5.85 19.92
C ARG A 255 7.12 6.46 21.13
N ASP A 256 7.83 6.63 22.25
CA ASP A 256 7.23 7.15 23.48
C ASP A 256 6.84 8.63 23.38
N GLN A 257 7.58 9.41 22.59
CA GLN A 257 7.26 10.82 22.36
C GLN A 257 6.03 10.97 21.48
N VAL A 258 5.95 10.21 20.38
CA VAL A 258 4.78 10.16 19.48
C VAL A 258 3.54 9.77 20.28
N ARG A 259 3.63 8.69 21.07
CA ARG A 259 2.52 8.25 21.92
C ARG A 259 2.07 9.31 22.91
N THR A 260 3.01 10.03 23.54
CA THR A 260 2.69 11.11 24.49
C THR A 260 1.93 12.25 23.80
N ARG A 261 2.36 12.67 22.61
CA ARG A 261 1.72 13.73 21.81
C ARG A 261 0.32 13.32 21.36
N VAL A 262 0.19 12.14 20.74
CA VAL A 262 -1.11 11.55 20.36
C VAL A 262 -2.03 11.46 21.57
N ASN A 263 -1.50 11.06 22.72
CA ASN A 263 -2.29 10.92 23.94
C ASN A 263 -2.79 12.24 24.53
N SER A 264 -2.05 13.32 24.28
CA SER A 264 -2.49 14.66 24.62
C SER A 264 -3.56 15.15 23.66
N ALA A 265 -3.35 14.96 22.35
CA ALA A 265 -4.26 15.41 21.29
C ALA A 265 -5.66 14.81 21.40
N GLN A 266 -5.77 13.51 21.65
CA GLN A 266 -7.06 12.82 21.74
C GLN A 266 -7.94 13.30 22.91
N ARG A 267 -7.39 14.07 23.87
CA ARG A 267 -8.19 14.64 24.98
C ARG A 267 -9.12 15.75 24.51
N ASN A 268 -8.84 16.33 23.34
CA ASN A 268 -9.68 17.36 22.75
C ASN A 268 -10.81 16.71 21.93
N PRO A 269 -12.09 16.89 22.30
CA PRO A 269 -13.21 16.29 21.59
C PRO A 269 -13.25 16.63 20.09
N GLY A 270 -13.67 15.67 19.27
CA GLY A 270 -13.82 15.82 17.83
C GLY A 270 -12.51 16.08 17.06
N THR A 271 -11.36 15.78 17.67
CA THR A 271 -10.05 15.93 17.03
C THR A 271 -9.80 14.83 16.01
N VAL A 272 -9.36 15.21 14.82
CA VAL A 272 -8.79 14.29 13.84
C VAL A 272 -7.31 14.09 14.18
N ILE A 273 -6.92 12.85 14.43
CA ILE A 273 -5.52 12.48 14.69
C ILE A 273 -4.97 11.89 13.39
N ALA A 274 -4.31 12.74 12.60
CA ALA A 274 -3.74 12.38 11.30
C ALA A 274 -2.28 11.95 11.47
N LEU A 275 -1.95 10.71 11.10
CA LEU A 275 -0.60 10.16 11.26
C LEU A 275 -0.09 9.60 9.94
N VAL A 276 1.14 9.94 9.59
CA VAL A 276 1.83 9.39 8.41
C VAL A 276 3.02 8.57 8.87
N PHE A 277 3.12 7.31 8.43
CA PHE A 277 4.26 6.44 8.73
C PHE A 277 5.03 6.12 7.45
N ASN A 278 6.29 6.56 7.38
CA ASN A 278 7.11 6.46 6.18
C ASN A 278 7.95 5.17 6.09
N PHE A 279 7.81 4.25 7.04
CA PHE A 279 8.77 3.15 7.16
C PHE A 279 8.79 2.21 5.96
N VAL A 280 7.64 1.95 5.33
CA VAL A 280 7.58 1.07 4.16
C VAL A 280 8.30 1.72 2.96
N ASP A 281 8.07 3.01 2.71
CA ASP A 281 8.81 3.78 1.70
C ASP A 281 10.33 3.83 1.99
N LEU A 282 10.73 3.98 3.26
CA LEU A 282 12.15 3.90 3.66
C LEU A 282 12.77 2.51 3.41
N MET A 283 12.01 1.41 3.59
CA MET A 283 12.50 0.08 3.22
C MET A 283 12.60 -0.07 1.69
N THR A 284 11.63 0.48 0.95
CA THR A 284 11.58 0.46 -0.51
C THR A 284 12.75 1.22 -1.15
N HIS A 285 12.97 2.48 -0.79
CA HIS A 285 14.09 3.29 -1.33
C HIS A 285 15.43 2.95 -0.71
N GLY A 286 15.45 2.66 0.60
CA GLY A 286 16.67 2.30 1.33
C GLY A 286 17.33 1.03 0.78
N ARG A 287 16.57 0.18 0.08
CA ARG A 287 17.10 -0.97 -0.67
C ARG A 287 18.12 -0.56 -1.73
N SER A 288 17.88 0.53 -2.45
CA SER A 288 18.79 1.03 -3.50
C SER A 288 20.06 1.69 -2.95
N GLU A 289 20.11 1.91 -1.63
CA GLU A 289 21.21 2.56 -0.91
C GLU A 289 21.92 1.61 0.08
N SER A 290 21.30 0.49 0.43
CA SER A 290 21.81 -0.51 1.38
C SER A 290 21.87 -1.90 0.74
N PRO A 291 23.08 -2.41 0.46
CA PRO A 291 23.28 -3.76 -0.04
C PRO A 291 22.62 -4.83 0.85
N ILE A 292 22.60 -4.62 2.16
CA ILE A 292 21.97 -5.54 3.13
C ILE A 292 20.46 -5.59 2.92
N LEU A 293 19.80 -4.44 2.76
CA LEU A 293 18.36 -4.41 2.47
C LEU A 293 18.06 -5.05 1.11
N MET A 294 18.96 -4.91 0.14
CA MET A 294 18.83 -5.55 -1.17
C MET A 294 18.83 -7.08 -1.10
N GLU A 295 19.65 -7.66 -0.23
CA GLU A 295 19.73 -9.10 0.01
C GLU A 295 18.51 -9.64 0.78
N VAL A 296 18.04 -8.90 1.79
CA VAL A 296 16.98 -9.37 2.68
C VAL A 296 15.58 -9.13 2.08
N ALA A 297 15.36 -8.03 1.36
CA ALA A 297 14.08 -7.71 0.72
C ALA A 297 14.08 -8.08 -0.77
N ARG A 298 14.61 -9.26 -1.14
CA ARG A 298 14.97 -9.59 -2.53
C ARG A 298 13.78 -9.68 -3.51
N ASP A 299 12.64 -10.12 -3.02
CA ASP A 299 11.40 -10.39 -3.77
C ASP A 299 10.17 -9.93 -2.96
N GLU A 300 8.98 -10.13 -3.52
CA GLU A 300 7.71 -9.70 -2.91
C GLU A 300 7.40 -10.45 -1.60
N ALA A 301 7.71 -11.75 -1.52
CA ALA A 301 7.50 -12.53 -0.32
C ALA A 301 8.42 -12.06 0.82
N ALA A 302 9.70 -11.83 0.52
CA ALA A 302 10.67 -11.35 1.50
C ALA A 302 10.34 -9.93 1.99
N LEU A 303 9.93 -9.02 1.10
CA LEU A 303 9.46 -7.69 1.49
C LEU A 303 8.23 -7.76 2.40
N ARG A 304 7.28 -8.64 2.08
CA ARG A 304 6.07 -8.86 2.89
C ARG A 304 6.41 -9.39 4.29
N ASP A 305 7.33 -10.34 4.40
CA ASP A 305 7.79 -10.89 5.69
C ASP A 305 8.47 -9.83 6.56
N LEU A 306 9.33 -9.00 5.95
CA LEU A 306 9.97 -7.87 6.63
C LEU A 306 8.93 -6.87 7.14
N THR A 307 7.95 -6.55 6.30
CA THR A 307 6.87 -5.61 6.66
C THR A 307 6.05 -6.12 7.83
N ARG A 308 5.67 -7.41 7.81
CA ARG A 308 4.96 -8.06 8.92
C ARG A 308 5.78 -8.01 10.21
N SER A 309 7.05 -8.39 10.15
CA SER A 309 7.97 -8.41 11.30
C SER A 309 8.17 -7.02 11.90
N TRP A 310 8.33 -6.00 11.05
CA TRP A 310 8.38 -4.61 11.50
C TRP A 310 7.08 -4.19 12.17
N PHE A 311 5.93 -4.44 11.52
CA PHE A 311 4.64 -3.94 11.98
C PHE A 311 4.32 -4.42 13.39
N GLU A 312 4.58 -5.69 13.72
CA GLU A 312 4.37 -6.27 15.06
C GLU A 312 5.04 -5.47 16.20
N ARG A 313 6.15 -4.79 15.92
CA ARG A 313 6.92 -4.02 16.91
C ARG A 313 6.86 -2.50 16.69
N SER A 314 6.21 -2.06 15.62
CA SER A 314 6.17 -0.67 15.18
C SER A 314 5.43 0.27 16.13
N THR A 315 5.71 1.56 16.00
CA THR A 315 4.91 2.63 16.61
C THR A 315 3.48 2.64 16.05
N ALA A 316 3.30 2.36 14.75
CA ALA A 316 1.99 2.28 14.10
C ALA A 316 1.07 1.27 14.81
N PHE A 317 1.55 0.04 15.02
CA PHE A 317 0.78 -1.00 15.72
C PHE A 317 0.48 -0.63 17.18
N ALA A 318 1.41 0.04 17.88
CA ALA A 318 1.16 0.50 19.24
C ALA A 318 0.05 1.57 19.31
N VAL A 319 0.06 2.53 18.38
CA VAL A 319 -0.98 3.56 18.30
C VAL A 319 -2.33 2.95 17.94
N LEU A 320 -2.38 2.03 16.98
CA LEU A 320 -3.60 1.31 16.62
C LEU A 320 -4.18 0.53 17.81
N ARG A 321 -3.36 -0.18 18.56
CA ARG A 321 -3.80 -0.89 19.77
C ARG A 321 -4.32 0.07 20.84
N GLU A 322 -3.67 1.22 21.03
CA GLU A 322 -4.12 2.23 21.98
C GLU A 322 -5.45 2.87 21.57
N ALA A 323 -5.65 3.13 20.27
CA ALA A 323 -6.93 3.57 19.74
C ALA A 323 -8.05 2.55 19.99
N ALA A 324 -7.78 1.26 19.75
CA ALA A 324 -8.73 0.18 20.02
C ALA A 324 -9.15 0.14 21.51
N LEU A 325 -8.15 0.16 22.41
CA LEU A 325 -8.38 0.11 23.86
C LEU A 325 -9.23 1.28 24.38
N ARG A 326 -9.22 2.42 23.67
CA ARG A 326 -9.98 3.61 24.02
C ARG A 326 -11.32 3.72 23.29
N GLY A 327 -11.64 2.77 22.42
CA GLY A 327 -12.88 2.79 21.64
C GLY A 327 -12.90 3.78 20.48
N TYR A 328 -11.73 4.22 19.99
CA TYR A 328 -11.65 5.15 18.85
C TYR A 328 -11.58 4.44 17.51
N ARG A 329 -12.36 4.95 16.55
CA ARG A 329 -12.36 4.48 15.16
C ARG A 329 -11.09 4.92 14.45
N VAL A 330 -10.62 4.07 13.54
CA VAL A 330 -9.47 4.37 12.69
C VAL A 330 -9.84 4.20 11.23
N ILE A 331 -9.43 5.16 10.41
CA ILE A 331 -9.35 5.01 8.96
C ILE A 331 -7.87 4.82 8.64
N LEU A 332 -7.51 3.67 8.08
CA LEU A 332 -6.14 3.34 7.68
C LEU A 332 -6.09 3.19 6.16
N THR A 333 -5.13 3.85 5.52
CA THR A 333 -4.92 3.72 4.08
C THR A 333 -3.45 3.93 3.72
N THR A 334 -3.16 4.04 2.44
CA THR A 334 -1.85 4.33 1.84
C THR A 334 -2.04 5.33 0.71
N ASP A 335 -1.00 6.06 0.37
CA ASP A 335 -0.98 6.98 -0.77
C ASP A 335 -0.81 6.27 -2.10
N HIS A 336 0.10 5.30 -2.17
CA HIS A 336 0.34 4.44 -3.33
C HIS A 336 0.97 3.12 -2.87
N GLY A 337 1.19 2.19 -3.81
CA GLY A 337 2.03 1.01 -3.61
C GLY A 337 3.37 1.12 -4.33
N SER A 338 3.94 -0.04 -4.68
CA SER A 338 5.21 -0.15 -5.43
C SER A 338 5.28 -1.47 -6.18
N ILE A 339 6.13 -1.55 -7.19
CA ILE A 339 6.37 -2.76 -7.99
C ILE A 339 7.85 -3.08 -8.07
N LEU A 340 8.20 -4.37 -8.10
CA LEU A 340 9.57 -4.84 -8.31
C LEU A 340 9.96 -4.64 -9.78
N CYS A 341 10.78 -3.64 -10.07
CA CYS A 341 11.18 -3.26 -11.43
C CYS A 341 12.34 -4.10 -11.98
N GLN A 342 12.18 -4.71 -13.15
CA GLN A 342 13.23 -5.50 -13.79
C GLN A 342 13.64 -4.99 -15.18
N HIS A 343 12.76 -4.26 -15.87
CA HIS A 343 12.97 -3.84 -17.26
C HIS A 343 13.35 -2.35 -17.38
N PRO A 344 14.60 -2.01 -17.74
CA PRO A 344 14.96 -0.63 -18.02
C PRO A 344 14.40 -0.17 -19.37
N THR A 345 13.95 1.08 -19.46
CA THR A 345 13.66 1.77 -20.73
C THR A 345 14.43 3.09 -20.80
N THR A 346 15.16 3.31 -21.89
CA THR A 346 15.98 4.52 -22.02
C THR A 346 15.10 5.73 -22.24
N VAL A 347 15.32 6.80 -21.47
CA VAL A 347 14.66 8.09 -21.68
C VAL A 347 15.62 9.08 -22.33
N PHE A 348 15.17 9.68 -23.42
CA PHE A 348 15.88 10.75 -24.11
C PHE A 348 15.25 12.09 -23.72
N SER A 349 16.06 13.01 -23.18
CA SER A 349 15.62 14.35 -22.77
C SER A 349 16.64 15.40 -23.20
N SER A 350 16.15 16.61 -23.48
CA SER A 350 16.98 17.79 -23.78
C SER A 350 17.49 18.51 -22.53
N ARG A 351 16.73 18.47 -21.42
CA ARG A 351 17.03 19.11 -20.12
C ARG A 351 16.47 18.32 -18.94
N ASP A 352 16.75 18.80 -17.72
CA ASP A 352 16.40 18.21 -16.42
C ASP A 352 15.03 17.53 -16.42
N ALA A 353 15.00 16.29 -15.92
CA ALA A 353 13.78 15.55 -15.68
C ALA A 353 13.64 15.33 -14.17
N THR A 354 12.41 15.15 -13.70
CA THR A 354 12.08 14.76 -12.33
C THR A 354 12.97 13.63 -11.80
N SER A 355 13.18 13.56 -10.48
CA SER A 355 14.04 12.52 -9.88
C SER A 355 13.47 11.12 -9.98
N GLY A 356 12.13 10.98 -10.04
CA GLY A 356 11.42 9.70 -10.11
C GLY A 356 11.97 8.75 -11.18
N LEU A 357 12.01 7.46 -10.88
CA LEU A 357 12.50 6.44 -11.82
C LEU A 357 11.38 5.82 -12.65
N ARG A 358 10.11 5.99 -12.26
CA ARG A 358 8.95 5.51 -13.03
C ARG A 358 8.12 6.63 -13.64
N TYR A 359 8.47 7.89 -13.40
CA TYR A 359 7.89 9.04 -14.10
C TYR A 359 8.96 10.06 -14.44
N LYS A 360 8.79 10.74 -15.58
CA LYS A 360 9.66 11.81 -16.04
C LYS A 360 8.86 12.95 -16.64
N PHE A 361 9.04 14.14 -16.11
CA PHE A 361 8.50 15.38 -16.68
C PHE A 361 9.64 16.25 -17.16
N GLY A 362 9.56 16.71 -18.42
CA GLY A 362 10.61 17.54 -19.01
C GLY A 362 10.31 17.89 -20.46
N GLN A 363 11.19 18.67 -21.06
CA GLN A 363 10.99 19.21 -22.40
C GLN A 363 11.44 18.21 -23.49
N ASP A 364 10.56 17.98 -24.47
CA ASP A 364 10.77 17.15 -25.67
C ASP A 364 11.27 15.73 -25.32
N MET A 365 10.66 15.14 -24.29
CA MET A 365 11.06 13.82 -23.79
C MET A 365 10.46 12.69 -24.61
N ARG A 366 11.22 11.60 -24.77
CA ARG A 366 10.73 10.36 -25.37
C ARG A 366 11.36 9.14 -24.72
N ALA A 367 10.61 8.06 -24.60
CA ALA A 367 11.13 6.76 -24.22
C ALA A 367 11.56 5.96 -25.46
N GLU A 368 12.57 5.11 -25.29
CA GLU A 368 13.03 4.15 -26.31
C GLU A 368 11.95 3.13 -26.65
N VAL A 369 11.30 2.58 -25.62
CA VAL A 369 10.18 1.64 -25.76
C VAL A 369 8.88 2.40 -25.50
N SER A 370 8.22 2.86 -26.57
CA SER A 370 6.99 3.66 -26.45
C SER A 370 5.81 2.89 -25.86
N THR A 371 5.74 1.58 -26.07
CA THR A 371 4.68 0.72 -25.52
C THR A 371 4.84 0.45 -24.03
N ALA A 372 5.99 0.79 -23.44
CA ALA A 372 6.27 0.61 -22.02
C ALA A 372 5.97 1.87 -21.20
N VAL A 373 5.42 2.92 -21.82
CA VAL A 373 5.15 4.20 -21.16
C VAL A 373 3.80 4.78 -21.58
N PHE A 374 3.13 5.41 -20.62
CA PHE A 374 2.14 6.43 -20.93
C PHE A 374 2.87 7.74 -21.23
N SER A 375 2.56 8.36 -22.37
CA SER A 375 3.17 9.62 -22.81
C SER A 375 2.09 10.61 -23.20
N THR A 376 2.11 11.79 -22.58
CA THR A 376 1.21 12.89 -22.93
C THR A 376 1.92 14.23 -22.90
N THR A 377 1.43 15.17 -23.70
CA THR A 377 1.83 16.59 -23.68
C THR A 377 0.75 17.48 -23.07
N ASP A 378 -0.43 16.93 -22.74
CA ASP A 378 -1.51 17.64 -22.09
C ASP A 378 -1.49 17.37 -20.58
N ALA A 379 -1.03 18.35 -19.80
CA ALA A 379 -0.96 18.25 -18.34
C ALA A 379 -2.32 17.90 -17.67
N ARG A 380 -3.44 18.20 -18.35
CA ARG A 380 -4.80 17.88 -17.87
C ARG A 380 -5.11 16.39 -17.88
N ASP A 381 -4.38 15.58 -18.65
CA ASP A 381 -4.54 14.12 -18.63
C ASP A 381 -4.10 13.51 -17.29
N LEU A 382 -3.25 14.23 -16.56
CA LEU A 382 -2.72 13.82 -15.26
C LEU A 382 -3.14 14.79 -14.13
N ARG A 383 -3.91 15.84 -14.44
CA ARG A 383 -4.21 16.97 -13.55
C ARG A 383 -2.96 17.52 -12.85
N LEU A 384 -1.90 17.70 -13.64
CA LEU A 384 -0.65 18.31 -13.22
C LEU A 384 -0.60 19.79 -13.63
N PRO A 385 0.16 20.64 -12.91
CA PRO A 385 0.38 22.01 -13.33
C PRO A 385 0.96 22.05 -14.75
N ARG A 386 0.53 23.05 -15.53
CA ARG A 386 1.02 23.25 -16.89
C ARG A 386 2.52 23.52 -16.87
N GLY A 387 3.28 22.70 -17.59
CA GLY A 387 4.68 22.95 -17.85
C GLY A 387 4.92 24.04 -18.91
N GLY A 388 6.20 24.32 -19.16
CA GLY A 388 6.64 25.19 -20.26
C GLY A 388 6.35 24.61 -21.65
N LEU A 389 6.70 25.36 -22.69
CA LEU A 389 6.54 24.90 -24.08
C LEU A 389 7.33 23.60 -24.32
N GLY A 390 6.70 22.63 -24.97
CA GLY A 390 7.31 21.33 -25.26
C GLY A 390 7.38 20.38 -24.06
N MET A 391 6.67 20.66 -22.96
CA MET A 391 6.59 19.75 -21.82
C MET A 391 5.96 18.41 -22.22
N THR A 392 6.60 17.31 -21.86
CA THR A 392 6.12 15.94 -21.99
C THR A 392 6.11 15.28 -20.62
N TYR A 393 5.04 14.54 -20.35
CA TYR A 393 4.87 13.75 -19.14
C TYR A 393 4.92 12.28 -19.52
N LEU A 394 5.90 11.56 -18.95
CA LEU A 394 6.10 10.13 -19.17
C LEU A 394 5.90 9.36 -17.86
N LEU A 395 5.12 8.29 -17.88
CA LEU A 395 4.98 7.34 -16.76
C LEU A 395 5.23 5.92 -17.29
N THR A 396 5.99 5.10 -16.60
CA THR A 396 6.23 3.72 -17.01
C THR A 396 5.03 2.83 -16.72
N LEU A 397 4.82 1.83 -17.56
CA LEU A 397 3.85 0.76 -17.37
C LEU A 397 4.56 -0.49 -16.81
N ASP A 398 3.79 -1.40 -16.20
CA ASP A 398 4.29 -2.70 -15.72
C ASP A 398 5.56 -2.53 -14.86
N ASP A 399 6.56 -3.39 -14.94
CA ASP A 399 7.77 -3.33 -14.13
C ASP A 399 8.90 -2.48 -14.76
N TYR A 400 8.56 -1.59 -15.71
CA TYR A 400 9.55 -0.75 -16.38
C TYR A 400 10.03 0.41 -15.51
N PHE A 401 11.29 0.83 -15.71
CA PHE A 401 11.87 2.02 -15.09
C PHE A 401 12.81 2.76 -16.04
N PHE A 402 12.90 4.08 -15.87
CA PHE A 402 13.69 4.95 -16.72
C PHE A 402 15.19 4.89 -16.39
N VAL A 403 15.98 4.84 -17.46
CA VAL A 403 17.45 4.95 -17.42
C VAL A 403 17.92 5.97 -18.44
N TYR A 404 19.10 6.56 -18.24
CA TYR A 404 19.65 7.57 -19.16
C TYR A 404 20.76 6.96 -20.03
N PRO A 405 20.88 7.37 -21.31
CA PRO A 405 21.93 6.88 -22.20
C PRO A 405 23.34 7.03 -21.62
N THR A 406 23.59 8.14 -20.93
CA THR A 406 24.90 8.49 -20.36
C THR A 406 25.28 7.67 -19.11
N LYS A 407 24.30 7.08 -18.41
CA LYS A 407 24.50 6.34 -17.15
C LYS A 407 23.80 4.98 -17.13
N LEU A 408 23.60 4.38 -18.30
CA LEU A 408 22.81 3.16 -18.48
C LEU A 408 23.22 2.03 -17.52
N ARG A 409 24.51 1.68 -17.51
CA ARG A 409 25.04 0.58 -16.68
C ARG A 409 24.94 0.84 -15.19
N GLU A 410 25.18 2.08 -14.77
CA GLU A 410 25.10 2.50 -13.37
C GLU A 410 23.65 2.36 -12.86
N TYR A 411 22.69 2.88 -13.62
CA TYR A 411 21.27 2.81 -13.27
C TYR A 411 20.75 1.37 -13.26
N GLN A 412 21.12 0.57 -14.27
CA GLN A 412 20.74 -0.84 -14.31
C GLN A 412 21.31 -1.62 -13.13
N ALA A 413 22.59 -1.41 -12.79
CA ALA A 413 23.21 -2.09 -11.65
C ALA A 413 22.59 -1.70 -10.31
N ARG A 414 22.18 -0.43 -10.17
CA ARG A 414 21.64 0.10 -8.92
C ARG A 414 20.14 -0.19 -8.72
N TYR A 415 19.33 -0.09 -9.77
CA TYR A 415 17.87 -0.04 -9.64
C TYR A 415 17.13 -1.25 -10.20
N ARG A 416 17.80 -2.11 -10.99
CA ARG A 416 17.19 -3.37 -11.42
C ARG A 416 16.95 -4.27 -10.21
N ASN A 417 15.79 -4.91 -10.17
CA ASN A 417 15.28 -5.66 -9.03
C ASN A 417 15.11 -4.78 -7.78
N SER A 418 14.76 -3.51 -7.94
CA SER A 418 14.34 -2.65 -6.83
C SER A 418 12.84 -2.44 -6.87
N PHE A 419 12.22 -2.29 -5.69
CA PHE A 419 10.85 -1.81 -5.60
C PHE A 419 10.84 -0.31 -5.90
N LEU A 420 10.06 0.10 -6.90
CA LEU A 420 9.94 1.48 -7.33
C LEU A 420 8.46 1.86 -7.43
N HIS A 421 8.19 3.16 -7.42
CA HIS A 421 6.86 3.73 -7.55
C HIS A 421 6.83 4.94 -8.48
N GLY A 422 5.64 5.43 -8.81
CA GLY A 422 5.39 6.58 -9.66
C GLY A 422 4.91 6.25 -11.07
N GLY A 423 4.78 4.98 -11.42
CA GLY A 423 4.28 4.49 -12.71
C GLY A 423 2.84 3.99 -12.65
N ILE A 424 2.48 3.13 -13.60
CA ILE A 424 1.16 2.52 -13.75
C ILE A 424 1.30 1.01 -13.64
N SER A 425 0.84 0.48 -12.51
CA SER A 425 0.63 -0.95 -12.29
C SER A 425 -0.50 -1.13 -11.24
N PRO A 426 -1.18 -2.29 -11.21
CA PRO A 426 -2.17 -2.56 -10.17
C PRO A 426 -1.54 -2.53 -8.76
N GLU A 427 -0.28 -2.96 -8.61
CA GLU A 427 0.45 -2.90 -7.32
C GLU A 427 0.68 -1.47 -6.83
N GLU A 428 0.86 -0.51 -7.74
CA GLU A 428 1.04 0.90 -7.40
C GLU A 428 -0.28 1.63 -7.18
N MET A 429 -1.29 1.33 -8.02
CA MET A 429 -2.53 2.10 -8.07
C MET A 429 -3.65 1.52 -7.20
N VAL A 430 -3.81 0.20 -7.12
CA VAL A 430 -4.93 -0.41 -6.38
C VAL A 430 -4.53 -0.59 -4.92
N VAL A 431 -5.05 0.29 -4.06
CA VAL A 431 -4.58 0.41 -2.69
C VAL A 431 -5.72 0.35 -1.66
N PRO A 432 -5.48 -0.28 -0.49
CA PRO A 432 -6.54 -0.53 0.48
C PRO A 432 -6.93 0.72 1.26
N VAL A 433 -8.21 0.78 1.62
CA VAL A 433 -8.77 1.65 2.66
C VAL A 433 -9.46 0.74 3.66
N ALA A 434 -9.02 0.80 4.91
CA ALA A 434 -9.56 0.01 6.00
C ALA A 434 -10.23 0.90 7.04
N ILE A 435 -11.48 0.59 7.37
CA ILE A 435 -12.19 1.18 8.50
C ILE A 435 -12.09 0.17 9.64
N LEU A 436 -11.44 0.59 10.73
CA LEU A 436 -11.21 -0.22 11.91
C LEU A 436 -12.14 0.26 13.03
N THR A 437 -13.12 -0.57 13.36
CA THR A 437 -14.07 -0.33 14.44
C THR A 437 -13.66 -1.17 15.66
N PRO A 438 -13.36 -0.55 16.83
CA PRO A 438 -12.92 -1.30 18.02
C PRO A 438 -13.93 -2.37 18.44
N ARG A 439 -13.42 -3.53 18.86
CA ARG A 439 -14.21 -4.65 19.40
C ARG A 439 -14.56 -4.50 20.87
#